data_AF-A0A8U8C0V3-F1
#
_entry.id   AF-A0A8U8C0V3-F1
#
_cell.length_a   1.000
_cell.length_b   1.000
_cell.length_c   1.000
_cell.angle_alpha   90.00
_cell.angle_beta   90.00
_cell.angle_gamma   90.00
#
_symmetry.space_group_name_H-M   'P 1'
#
loop_
_entity.id
_entity.type
_entity.pdbx_description
1 polymer ?
#
loop_
_entity_poly.entity_id
_entity_poly.type
_entity_poly.pdbx_seq_one_letter_code
_entity_poly.pdbx_strand_id
1 'polypeptide(L)'
;LPAAPQASPSPGGLPGFGSGVPGVPYHERQRRQLCALHALNNLLQRPWLSQASADRICPPRLAPNSRPNPHRSLLGLGNYDVNVVMAALGMLGLAAVWWDKRREFLRAALAPAASELLLVVSRDVEEAGTWLSPE
;
A
#
# COMPACT_ATOMS: atom_id res chain seq x y z
N LEU A 1 -44.19 -13.65 -8.83
CA LEU A 1 -43.18 -14.27 -7.95
C LEU A 1 -42.27 -13.16 -7.44
N PRO A 2 -42.32 -12.75 -6.16
CA PRO A 2 -41.41 -11.75 -5.66
C PRO A 2 -40.05 -12.39 -5.34
N ALA A 3 -38.97 -11.69 -5.72
CA ALA A 3 -37.60 -12.12 -5.46
C ALA A 3 -37.29 -12.09 -3.96
N ALA A 4 -36.61 -13.13 -3.47
CA ALA A 4 -36.15 -13.22 -2.10
C ALA A 4 -35.12 -12.10 -1.76
N PRO A 5 -35.09 -11.60 -0.52
CA PRO A 5 -34.15 -10.55 -0.12
C PRO A 5 -32.73 -11.12 -0.06
N GLN A 6 -31.77 -10.41 -0.66
CA GLN A 6 -30.36 -10.75 -0.55
C GLN A 6 -29.87 -10.45 0.88
N ALA A 7 -29.40 -11.48 1.56
CA ALA A 7 -28.79 -11.36 2.88
C ALA A 7 -27.50 -10.53 2.79
N SER A 8 -27.42 -9.47 3.60
CA SER A 8 -26.18 -8.73 3.83
C SER A 8 -25.22 -9.61 4.65
N PRO A 9 -23.94 -9.77 4.27
CA PRO A 9 -22.99 -10.44 5.15
C PRO A 9 -22.63 -9.50 6.32
N SER A 10 -22.91 -9.97 7.52
CA SER A 10 -22.49 -9.40 8.81
C SER A 10 -20.95 -9.22 8.88
N PRO A 11 -20.43 -8.33 9.76
CA PRO A 11 -19.00 -8.09 9.90
C PRO A 11 -18.35 -9.25 10.67
N GLY A 12 -18.17 -10.38 9.99
CA GLY A 12 -17.42 -11.53 10.48
C GLY A 12 -15.93 -11.28 10.30
N GLY A 13 -15.15 -11.55 11.36
CA GLY A 13 -13.70 -11.38 11.42
C GLY A 13 -12.96 -11.90 10.19
N LEU A 14 -11.88 -11.20 9.84
CA LEU A 14 -11.07 -11.45 8.66
C LEU A 14 -10.68 -12.95 8.56
N PRO A 15 -11.08 -13.66 7.49
CA PRO A 15 -10.64 -15.04 7.29
C PRO A 15 -9.13 -15.05 7.02
N GLY A 16 -8.45 -15.94 7.74
CA GLY A 16 -7.00 -16.10 7.73
C GLY A 16 -6.40 -16.21 6.34
N PHE A 17 -5.23 -15.61 6.19
CA PHE A 17 -4.42 -15.61 4.98
C PHE A 17 -3.92 -17.03 4.68
N GLY A 18 -4.10 -17.55 3.45
CA GLY A 18 -3.57 -18.87 3.05
C GLY A 18 -4.20 -19.48 1.80
N SER A 19 -3.42 -20.31 1.10
CA SER A 19 -3.74 -21.01 -0.16
C SER A 19 -4.79 -22.12 -0.04
N GLY A 20 -5.29 -22.41 1.16
CA GLY A 20 -6.18 -23.56 1.43
C GLY A 20 -5.46 -24.92 1.46
N VAL A 21 -4.17 -24.98 1.10
CA VAL A 21 -3.32 -26.18 1.21
C VAL A 21 -2.33 -25.97 2.36
N PRO A 22 -2.39 -26.79 3.42
CA PRO A 22 -1.44 -26.69 4.53
C PRO A 22 0.01 -26.81 4.02
N GLY A 23 0.84 -25.81 4.34
CA GLY A 23 2.28 -25.85 4.07
C GLY A 23 2.73 -25.34 2.70
N VAL A 24 1.84 -24.97 1.78
CA VAL A 24 2.23 -24.39 0.47
C VAL A 24 1.88 -22.90 0.41
N PRO A 25 2.88 -22.00 0.34
CA PRO A 25 2.63 -20.57 0.19
C PRO A 25 1.87 -20.25 -1.10
N TYR A 26 0.91 -19.34 -0.99
CA TYR A 26 0.22 -18.78 -2.16
C TYR A 26 1.20 -17.92 -2.98
N HIS A 27 1.21 -18.13 -4.29
CA HIS A 27 2.07 -17.37 -5.20
C HIS A 27 1.45 -17.15 -6.57
N GLU A 28 1.27 -15.89 -6.93
CA GLU A 28 1.00 -15.39 -8.28
C GLU A 28 2.31 -14.95 -8.94
N ARG A 29 2.56 -15.52 -10.13
CA ARG A 29 3.65 -15.05 -11.00
C ARG A 29 3.25 -13.74 -11.65
N GLN A 30 4.16 -12.77 -11.63
CA GLN A 30 3.95 -11.47 -12.29
C GLN A 30 3.64 -11.65 -13.77
N ARG A 31 2.59 -10.97 -14.24
CA ARG A 31 2.25 -10.85 -15.67
C ARG A 31 2.00 -9.39 -16.02
N ARG A 32 2.40 -8.99 -17.23
CA ARG A 32 2.22 -7.62 -17.76
C ARG A 32 2.80 -6.57 -16.79
N GLN A 33 2.16 -5.41 -16.70
CA GLN A 33 2.52 -4.32 -15.78
C GLN A 33 1.72 -4.42 -14.45
N LEU A 34 1.34 -5.62 -14.01
CA LEU A 34 0.51 -5.82 -12.81
C LEU A 34 1.31 -6.19 -11.56
N CYS A 35 2.57 -5.73 -11.47
CA CYS A 35 3.47 -6.06 -10.35
C CYS A 35 2.87 -5.71 -8.99
N ALA A 36 2.29 -4.51 -8.83
CA ALA A 36 1.65 -4.08 -7.57
C ALA A 36 0.52 -5.02 -7.13
N LEU A 37 -0.28 -5.49 -8.08
CA LEU A 37 -1.38 -6.43 -7.82
C LEU A 37 -0.85 -7.78 -7.34
N HIS A 38 0.07 -8.37 -8.10
CA HIS A 38 0.62 -9.69 -7.76
C HIS A 38 1.42 -9.65 -6.46
N ALA A 39 2.13 -8.55 -6.20
CA ALA A 39 2.82 -8.32 -4.94
C ALA A 39 1.85 -8.30 -3.76
N LEU A 40 0.73 -7.59 -3.86
CA LEU A 40 -0.29 -7.54 -2.80
C LEU A 40 -0.98 -8.88 -2.59
N ASN A 41 -1.33 -9.60 -3.65
CA ASN A 41 -1.96 -10.92 -3.52
C ASN A 41 -0.99 -11.95 -2.90
N ASN A 42 0.29 -11.87 -3.26
CA ASN A 42 1.34 -12.67 -2.63
C ASN A 42 1.52 -12.29 -1.16
N LEU A 43 1.58 -11.00 -0.83
CA LEU A 43 1.71 -10.53 0.55
C LEU A 43 0.53 -11.01 1.43
N LEU A 44 -0.69 -10.89 0.91
CA LEU A 44 -1.91 -11.31 1.59
C LEU A 44 -2.18 -12.81 1.45
N GLN A 45 -1.31 -13.55 0.75
CA GLN A 45 -1.43 -14.98 0.52
C GLN A 45 -2.82 -15.41 -0.02
N ARG A 46 -3.42 -14.60 -0.90
CA ARG A 46 -4.74 -14.86 -1.51
C ARG A 46 -4.99 -13.99 -2.77
N PRO A 47 -5.84 -14.42 -3.73
CA PRO A 47 -6.21 -13.63 -4.92
C PRO A 47 -7.20 -12.51 -4.58
N TRP A 48 -6.79 -11.52 -3.78
CA TRP A 48 -7.69 -10.48 -3.29
C TRP A 48 -7.89 -9.32 -4.27
N LEU A 49 -6.81 -8.81 -4.85
CA LEU A 49 -6.83 -7.68 -5.78
C LEU A 49 -6.84 -8.19 -7.23
N SER A 50 -7.82 -7.76 -8.01
CA SER A 50 -7.90 -7.94 -9.46
C SER A 50 -7.52 -6.65 -10.19
N GLN A 51 -7.18 -6.76 -11.50
CA GLN A 51 -6.89 -5.58 -12.32
C GLN A 51 -8.09 -4.63 -12.35
N ALA A 52 -9.30 -5.17 -12.52
CA ALA A 52 -10.54 -4.39 -12.52
C ALA A 52 -10.80 -3.66 -11.19
N SER A 53 -10.49 -4.28 -10.04
CA SER A 53 -10.62 -3.62 -8.74
C SER A 53 -9.53 -2.57 -8.51
N ALA A 54 -8.29 -2.82 -8.93
CA ALA A 54 -7.21 -1.82 -8.86
C ALA A 54 -7.51 -0.61 -9.75
N ASP A 55 -8.02 -0.84 -10.96
CA ASP A 55 -8.48 0.20 -11.88
C ASP A 55 -9.64 1.03 -11.34
N ARG A 56 -10.43 0.53 -10.37
CA ARG A 56 -11.48 1.31 -9.70
C ARG A 56 -10.94 2.19 -8.57
N ILE A 57 -9.72 1.96 -8.10
CA ILE A 57 -9.06 2.82 -7.11
C ILE A 57 -8.57 4.11 -7.77
N CYS A 58 -8.03 4.04 -9.00
CA CYS A 58 -7.36 5.19 -9.61
C CYS A 58 -8.30 6.36 -9.99
N PRO A 59 -9.42 6.17 -10.73
CA PRO A 59 -10.21 7.28 -11.25
C PRO A 59 -11.11 8.00 -10.23
N PRO A 60 -11.92 7.34 -9.37
CA PRO A 60 -12.83 8.06 -8.49
C PRO A 60 -12.22 8.49 -7.14
N ARG A 61 -11.11 7.89 -6.69
CA ARG A 61 -10.53 8.16 -5.36
C ARG A 61 -9.23 8.96 -5.37
N LEU A 62 -8.35 8.71 -6.34
CA LEU A 62 -7.02 9.32 -6.36
C LEU A 62 -6.91 10.49 -7.35
N ALA A 63 -7.64 10.44 -8.47
CA ALA A 63 -7.58 11.50 -9.48
C ALA A 63 -8.93 11.70 -10.21
N PRO A 64 -9.96 12.24 -9.53
CA PRO A 64 -11.32 12.38 -10.08
C PRO A 64 -11.41 13.23 -11.34
N ASN A 65 -10.50 14.19 -11.51
CA ASN A 65 -10.54 15.17 -12.60
C ASN A 65 -9.38 15.04 -13.61
N SER A 66 -8.49 14.04 -13.46
CA SER A 66 -7.30 13.92 -14.31
C SER A 66 -7.48 12.87 -15.42
N ARG A 67 -7.42 13.34 -16.67
CA ARG A 67 -7.37 12.51 -17.87
C ARG A 67 -6.20 13.00 -18.74
N PRO A 68 -5.09 12.24 -18.84
CA PRO A 68 -4.92 10.86 -18.40
C PRO A 68 -4.75 10.68 -16.89
N ASN A 69 -5.03 9.46 -16.40
CA ASN A 69 -4.87 9.12 -14.98
C ASN A 69 -3.37 8.92 -14.66
N PRO A 70 -2.79 9.67 -13.70
CA PRO A 70 -1.36 9.61 -13.42
C PRO A 70 -0.92 8.34 -12.67
N HIS A 71 -1.87 7.57 -12.11
CA HIS A 71 -1.60 6.43 -11.23
C HIS A 71 -1.64 5.07 -11.94
N ARG A 72 -1.67 5.07 -13.28
CA ARG A 72 -1.64 3.86 -14.12
C ARG A 72 -1.24 4.18 -15.55
N SER A 73 -0.84 3.15 -16.31
CA SER A 73 -0.62 3.25 -17.76
C SER A 73 -1.87 3.76 -18.49
N LEU A 74 -1.67 4.58 -19.54
CA LEU A 74 -2.74 5.27 -20.30
C LEU A 74 -3.85 4.34 -20.80
N LEU A 75 -3.49 3.10 -21.17
CA LEU A 75 -4.41 2.10 -21.68
C LEU A 75 -4.98 1.16 -20.60
N GLY A 76 -4.79 1.49 -19.31
CA GLY A 76 -5.29 0.68 -18.19
C GLY A 76 -4.61 -0.69 -18.05
N LEU A 77 -3.38 -0.84 -18.55
CA LEU A 77 -2.65 -2.12 -18.57
C LEU A 77 -1.94 -2.47 -17.25
N GLY A 78 -2.06 -1.62 -16.23
CA GLY A 78 -1.34 -1.72 -14.96
C GLY A 78 -0.45 -0.50 -14.70
N ASN A 79 0.78 -0.75 -14.23
CA ASN A 79 1.76 0.24 -13.78
C ASN A 79 1.20 1.14 -12.67
N TYR A 80 0.62 0.50 -11.66
CA TYR A 80 0.06 1.17 -10.50
C TYR A 80 1.18 1.73 -9.62
N ASP A 81 1.05 2.99 -9.22
CA ASP A 81 1.98 3.59 -8.29
C ASP A 81 1.67 3.23 -6.82
N VAL A 82 2.49 3.76 -5.93
CA VAL A 82 2.39 3.51 -4.48
C VAL A 82 1.09 4.03 -3.87
N ASN A 83 0.44 5.06 -4.42
CA ASN A 83 -0.82 5.57 -3.90
C ASN A 83 -1.96 4.57 -4.11
N VAL A 84 -1.94 3.85 -5.24
CA VAL A 84 -2.88 2.75 -5.48
C VAL A 84 -2.65 1.62 -4.48
N VAL A 85 -1.39 1.31 -4.17
CA VAL A 85 -1.02 0.30 -3.16
C VAL A 85 -1.50 0.71 -1.76
N MET A 86 -1.22 1.94 -1.34
CA MET A 86 -1.66 2.49 -0.05
C MET A 86 -3.18 2.49 0.09
N ALA A 87 -3.89 2.95 -0.94
CA ALA A 87 -5.36 2.97 -0.94
C ALA A 87 -5.95 1.56 -0.92
N ALA A 88 -5.35 0.59 -1.63
CA ALA A 88 -5.77 -0.80 -1.59
C ALA A 88 -5.61 -1.41 -0.19
N LEU A 89 -4.47 -1.19 0.47
CA LEU A 89 -4.27 -1.64 1.85
C LEU A 89 -5.26 -0.99 2.82
N GLY A 90 -5.54 0.31 2.66
CA GLY A 90 -6.52 1.02 3.46
C GLY A 90 -7.93 0.42 3.42
N MET A 91 -8.33 -0.17 2.27
CA MET A 91 -9.62 -0.89 2.16
C MET A 91 -9.70 -2.15 3.04
N LEU A 92 -8.56 -2.67 3.48
CA LEU A 92 -8.44 -3.80 4.41
C LEU A 92 -8.20 -3.36 5.87
N GLY A 93 -8.21 -2.05 6.14
CA GLY A 93 -7.80 -1.51 7.45
C GLY A 93 -6.29 -1.64 7.70
N LEU A 94 -5.48 -1.81 6.65
CA LEU A 94 -4.02 -1.89 6.71
C LEU A 94 -3.40 -0.57 6.22
N ALA A 95 -2.18 -0.29 6.64
CA ALA A 95 -1.41 0.86 6.18
C ALA A 95 -0.04 0.41 5.65
N ALA A 96 0.44 1.04 4.58
CA ALA A 96 1.86 0.96 4.23
C ALA A 96 2.57 2.13 4.92
N VAL A 97 3.70 1.84 5.56
CA VAL A 97 4.54 2.82 6.24
C VAL A 97 5.86 2.91 5.49
N TRP A 98 6.32 4.12 5.22
CA TRP A 98 7.64 4.33 4.64
C TRP A 98 8.72 3.99 5.66
N TRP A 99 9.56 3.01 5.32
CA TRP A 99 10.74 2.70 6.11
C TRP A 99 11.90 3.60 5.69
N ASP A 100 12.23 4.58 6.53
CA ASP A 100 13.40 5.42 6.33
C ASP A 100 14.69 4.70 6.75
N LYS A 101 15.50 4.32 5.76
CA LYS A 101 16.79 3.63 5.95
C LYS A 101 17.79 4.44 6.77
N ARG A 102 17.65 5.77 6.83
CA ARG A 102 18.50 6.62 7.67
C ARG A 102 18.28 6.34 9.15
N ARG A 103 17.12 5.80 9.55
CA ARG A 103 16.84 5.49 10.96
C ARG A 103 17.80 4.48 11.55
N GLU A 104 18.22 3.46 10.78
CA GLU A 104 19.21 2.48 11.24
C GLU A 104 20.59 3.11 11.37
N PHE A 105 21.00 3.89 10.38
CA PHE A 105 22.24 4.65 10.43
C PHE A 105 22.28 5.60 11.64
N LEU A 106 21.22 6.41 11.82
CA LEU A 106 21.11 7.36 12.92
C LEU A 106 21.04 6.63 14.27
N ARG A 107 20.27 5.53 14.39
CA ARG A 107 20.25 4.72 15.61
C ARG A 107 21.62 4.13 15.91
N ALA A 108 22.32 3.57 14.93
CA ALA A 108 23.64 3.00 15.13
C ALA A 108 24.68 4.06 15.48
N ALA A 109 24.62 5.23 14.85
CA ALA A 109 25.50 6.36 15.14
C ALA A 109 25.25 6.97 16.53
N LEU A 110 24.00 6.94 17.02
CA LEU A 110 23.59 7.48 18.31
C LEU A 110 23.60 6.45 19.45
N ALA A 111 23.76 5.16 19.15
CA ALA A 111 23.74 4.07 20.13
C ALA A 111 24.92 4.03 21.12
N PRO A 112 26.17 4.43 20.77
CA PRO A 112 27.28 4.38 21.70
C PRO A 112 27.38 5.69 22.51
N ALA A 113 26.87 5.68 23.75
CA ALA A 113 26.96 6.76 24.74
C ALA A 113 26.30 8.10 24.33
N ALA A 114 26.31 9.09 25.25
CA ALA A 114 25.75 10.43 25.05
C ALA A 114 26.39 11.09 23.81
N SER A 115 25.73 10.93 22.67
CA SER A 115 26.17 11.39 21.36
C SER A 115 25.34 12.61 20.99
N GLU A 116 26.00 13.74 20.80
CA GLU A 116 25.37 14.95 20.28
C GLU A 116 25.49 14.96 18.75
N LEU A 117 24.35 15.12 18.06
CA LEU A 117 24.29 15.17 16.59
C LEU A 117 23.92 16.58 16.14
N LEU A 118 24.81 17.23 15.40
CA LEU A 118 24.50 18.46 14.69
C LEU A 118 23.82 18.13 13.36
N LEU A 119 22.50 18.30 13.30
CA LEU A 119 21.72 18.17 12.07
C LEU A 119 21.69 19.50 11.33
N VAL A 120 22.21 19.57 10.11
CA VAL A 120 22.11 20.76 9.26
C VAL A 120 20.98 20.56 8.26
N VAL A 121 19.95 21.40 8.36
CA VAL A 121 18.79 21.43 7.47
C VAL A 121 18.66 22.82 6.83
N SER A 122 17.89 22.94 5.74
CA SER A 122 17.53 24.26 5.23
C SER A 122 16.62 24.99 6.23
N ARG A 123 16.62 26.33 6.17
CA ARG A 123 15.85 27.18 7.11
C ARG A 123 14.37 26.81 7.13
N ASP A 124 13.78 26.58 5.95
CA ASP A 124 12.36 26.24 5.82
C ASP A 124 12.02 24.89 6.48
N VAL A 125 12.97 23.95 6.51
CA VAL A 125 12.80 22.62 7.13
C VAL A 125 12.86 22.72 8.66
N GLU A 126 13.73 23.61 9.18
CA GLU A 126 13.78 23.91 10.62
C GLU A 126 12.50 24.59 11.09
N GLU A 127 12.04 25.62 10.39
CA GLU A 127 10.83 26.37 10.74
C GLU A 127 9.57 25.49 10.70
N ALA A 128 9.51 24.53 9.77
CA ALA A 128 8.41 23.59 9.65
C ALA A 128 8.48 22.41 10.64
N GLY A 129 9.61 22.20 11.33
CA GLY A 129 9.79 21.08 12.28
C GLY A 129 9.66 19.68 11.65
N THR A 130 9.71 19.57 10.33
CA THR A 130 9.43 18.32 9.59
C THR A 130 10.52 17.25 9.80
N TRP A 131 11.68 17.64 10.32
CA TRP A 131 12.75 16.72 10.69
C TRP A 131 12.48 15.98 12.02
N LEU A 132 11.60 16.49 12.89
CA LEU A 132 11.22 15.86 14.17
C LEU A 132 10.17 14.76 14.00
N SER A 133 9.36 14.85 12.95
CA SER A 133 8.31 13.88 12.63
C SER A 133 8.13 13.88 11.12
N PRO A 134 8.83 13.00 10.40
CA PRO A 134 8.56 12.83 8.99
C PRO A 134 7.21 12.12 8.88
N GLU A 135 6.24 12.79 8.28
CA GLU A 135 5.03 12.14 7.72
C GLU A 135 5.42 11.06 6.70
#